data_AF-A0A1V4AGX9-F1
#
_entry.id   AF-A0A1V4AGX9-F1
#
_cell.length_a   1.000
_cell.length_b   1.000
_cell.length_c   1.000
_cell.angle_alpha   90.00
_cell.angle_beta   90.00
_cell.angle_gamma   90.00
#
_symmetry.space_group_name_H-M   'P 1'
#
loop_
_entity.id
_entity.type
_entity.pdbx_description
1 polymer ?
#
loop_
_entity_poly.entity_id
_entity_poly.type
_entity_poly.pdbx_seq_one_letter_code
_entity_poly.pdbx_strand_id
1 'polypeptide(L)'
;MSERNYLLQIAIGPVQDFIAAARRTHDLWMGSRMLSELSKAVACCVRDLGGSLIFPDAVQDSSLSDGIANVILAKVTAADAEELGRIKNEAKKAAEARLAEYGREALDTPLGKEGGKVGDLVVMERWNGQLDDIIEFYCVWTPLDGRPYDEARRTAAKLLAARKNIRDFSPSPCADRVAKSSLDGLRESVFKDGKSLSDAQQRAMTRTLRLKRNEALDAIGVIKRISDAKNFPPVSRVAVDPWVRGVFAAAGKMKEADRKTILEACEELNLCGVLSAVGADFYEKFPYGGEALMRGRYAGMKKDAENEGKDVAERVAEQCRKIVGVLSKLKPCDRPCEPYLAVLSADGDRMGAILDNMKDAESHRCFSKKLADFACRARNVIKGHYGVTVYTGGDDVLAFLPLDTALDCARELRSEFGIS
;
A
#
# COMPACT_ATOMS: atom_id res chain seq x y z
N MET A 1 -1.91 37.31 26.33
CA MET A 1 -0.57 36.70 26.21
C MET A 1 -0.10 36.99 24.79
N SER A 2 1.18 37.31 24.58
CA SER A 2 1.69 37.57 23.22
C SER A 2 1.75 36.24 22.46
N GLU A 3 1.17 36.19 21.27
CA GLU A 3 1.38 35.10 20.33
C GLU A 3 2.87 34.91 20.06
N ARG A 4 3.27 33.64 19.91
CA ARG A 4 4.64 33.24 19.59
C ARG A 4 4.66 32.24 18.45
N ASN A 5 5.73 32.26 17.67
CA ASN A 5 5.96 31.28 16.62
C ASN A 5 6.64 30.03 17.18
N TYR A 6 6.16 28.87 16.76
CA TYR A 6 6.72 27.56 17.07
C TYR A 6 6.97 26.76 15.80
N LEU A 7 7.97 25.90 15.84
CA LEU A 7 8.20 24.85 14.87
C LEU A 7 7.57 23.56 15.39
N LEU A 8 6.48 23.13 14.76
CA LEU A 8 5.73 21.92 15.07
C LEU A 8 6.24 20.78 14.19
N GLN A 9 6.60 19.65 14.80
CA GLN A 9 7.00 18.44 14.08
C GLN A 9 6.14 17.26 14.52
N ILE A 10 5.46 16.64 13.56
CA ILE A 10 4.59 15.49 13.74
C ILE A 10 5.18 14.30 12.98
N ALA A 11 5.10 13.11 13.56
CA ALA A 11 5.36 11.85 12.87
C ALA A 11 4.23 10.86 13.11
N ILE A 12 3.80 10.22 12.02
CA ILE A 12 2.79 9.17 12.01
C ILE A 12 3.50 7.81 11.83
N GLY A 13 3.05 6.81 12.57
CA GLY A 13 3.57 5.44 12.49
C GLY A 13 2.55 4.41 12.99
N PRO A 14 2.98 3.14 13.13
CA PRO A 14 4.25 2.60 12.63
C PRO A 14 4.28 2.60 11.09
N VAL A 15 5.45 2.75 10.47
CA VAL A 15 5.56 2.81 8.99
C VAL A 15 5.83 1.44 8.40
N GLN A 16 6.98 0.85 8.74
CA GLN A 16 7.44 -0.39 8.15
C GLN A 16 6.53 -1.56 8.52
N ASP A 17 6.23 -1.74 9.80
CA ASP A 17 5.34 -2.82 10.27
C ASP A 17 3.93 -2.68 9.67
N PHE A 18 3.44 -1.44 9.56
CA PHE A 18 2.15 -1.17 8.94
C PHE A 18 2.15 -1.54 7.46
N ILE A 19 3.18 -1.19 6.69
CA ILE A 19 3.25 -1.53 5.26
C ILE A 19 3.49 -3.03 5.09
N ALA A 20 4.47 -3.60 5.80
CA ALA A 20 4.92 -4.98 5.69
C ALA A 20 3.89 -6.03 6.15
N ALA A 21 2.90 -5.65 6.97
CA ALA A 21 1.73 -6.48 7.30
C ALA A 21 0.84 -6.69 6.06
N ALA A 22 1.32 -7.51 5.13
CA ALA A 22 0.79 -7.70 3.79
C ALA A 22 1.15 -9.10 3.28
N ARG A 23 0.21 -9.74 2.57
CA ARG A 23 0.46 -11.03 1.90
C ARG A 23 0.45 -10.91 0.38
N ARG A 24 -0.19 -9.86 -0.13
CA ARG A 24 -0.35 -9.55 -1.55
C ARG A 24 0.27 -8.19 -1.84
N THR A 25 0.68 -7.97 -3.09
CA THR A 25 1.17 -6.67 -3.57
C THR A 25 0.14 -5.55 -3.35
N HIS A 26 -1.14 -5.89 -3.53
CA HIS A 26 -2.27 -5.04 -3.20
C HIS A 26 -2.28 -4.57 -1.73
N ASP A 27 -2.10 -5.50 -0.78
CA ASP A 27 -2.12 -5.19 0.66
C ASP A 27 -0.98 -4.23 1.01
N LEU A 28 0.18 -4.43 0.38
CA LEU A 28 1.38 -3.61 0.55
C LEU A 28 1.19 -2.19 0.03
N TRP A 29 0.68 -2.06 -1.21
CA TRP A 29 0.38 -0.77 -1.82
C TRP A 29 -0.72 -0.02 -1.05
N MET A 30 -1.78 -0.70 -0.63
CA MET A 30 -2.82 -0.07 0.19
C MET A 30 -2.31 0.37 1.55
N GLY A 31 -1.41 -0.39 2.19
CA GLY A 31 -0.75 0.04 3.41
C GLY A 31 0.02 1.35 3.23
N SER A 32 0.78 1.48 2.16
CA SER A 32 1.50 2.73 1.86
C SER A 32 0.54 3.89 1.55
N ARG A 33 -0.47 3.64 0.72
CA ARG A 33 -1.47 4.66 0.34
C ARG A 33 -2.24 5.17 1.56
N MET A 34 -2.71 4.29 2.43
CA MET A 34 -3.38 4.66 3.67
C MET A 34 -2.50 5.59 4.50
N LEU A 35 -1.24 5.23 4.75
CA LEU A 35 -0.33 6.06 5.55
C LEU A 35 -0.09 7.44 4.94
N SER A 36 0.04 7.51 3.61
CA SER A 36 0.15 8.77 2.86
C SER A 36 -1.11 9.63 3.04
N GLU A 37 -2.30 9.03 2.94
CA GLU A 37 -3.58 9.73 3.09
C GLU A 37 -3.85 10.18 4.53
N LEU A 38 -3.43 9.40 5.53
CA LEU A 38 -3.44 9.82 6.94
C LEU A 38 -2.52 11.02 7.15
N SER A 39 -1.31 10.98 6.59
CA SER A 39 -0.34 12.09 6.66
C SER A 39 -0.87 13.35 5.97
N LYS A 40 -1.56 13.18 4.84
CA LYS A 40 -2.28 14.26 4.14
C LYS A 40 -3.33 14.91 5.02
N ALA A 41 -4.19 14.10 5.65
CA ALA A 41 -5.26 14.60 6.52
C ALA A 41 -4.69 15.43 7.68
N VAL A 42 -3.60 14.96 8.29
CA VAL A 42 -2.88 15.69 9.35
C VAL A 42 -2.32 17.01 8.83
N ALA A 43 -1.63 17.00 7.69
CA ALA A 43 -1.02 18.20 7.13
C ALA A 43 -2.07 19.24 6.73
N CYS A 44 -3.18 18.83 6.09
CA CYS A 44 -4.31 19.69 5.79
C CYS A 44 -4.91 20.30 7.07
N CYS A 45 -5.16 19.49 8.11
CA CYS A 45 -5.69 19.98 9.37
C CYS A 45 -4.77 21.05 10.01
N VAL A 46 -3.45 20.80 10.06
CA VAL A 46 -2.49 21.78 10.61
C VAL A 46 -2.51 23.09 9.80
N ARG A 47 -2.63 23.01 8.48
CA ARG A 47 -2.75 24.19 7.61
C ARG A 47 -4.05 24.95 7.86
N ASP A 48 -5.16 24.24 7.93
CA ASP A 48 -6.49 24.82 8.08
C ASP A 48 -6.67 25.48 9.47
N LEU A 49 -5.87 25.06 10.47
CA LEU A 49 -5.72 25.70 11.78
C LEU A 49 -4.73 26.89 11.78
N GLY A 50 -4.28 27.36 10.61
CA GLY A 50 -3.39 28.53 10.47
C GLY A 50 -1.89 28.19 10.46
N GLY A 51 -1.51 26.91 10.42
CA GLY A 51 -0.12 26.48 10.28
C GLY A 51 0.44 26.70 8.87
N SER A 52 1.69 27.12 8.78
CA SER A 52 2.44 27.20 7.53
C SER A 52 3.32 25.97 7.36
N LEU A 53 2.92 25.07 6.45
CA LEU A 53 3.65 23.82 6.20
C LEU A 53 5.04 24.10 5.59
N ILE A 54 6.03 23.35 6.06
CA ILE A 54 7.42 23.38 5.57
C ILE A 54 7.77 22.05 4.90
N PHE A 55 7.31 20.94 5.47
CA PHE A 55 7.47 19.60 4.92
C PHE A 55 6.24 18.76 5.28
N PRO A 56 5.65 17.98 4.37
CA PRO A 56 5.90 18.01 2.93
C PRO A 56 5.30 19.28 2.28
N ASP A 57 6.01 19.87 1.32
CA ASP A 57 5.55 21.07 0.58
C ASP A 57 4.32 20.79 -0.29
N ALA A 58 4.12 19.53 -0.66
CA ALA A 58 3.17 19.08 -1.67
C ALA A 58 1.68 19.28 -1.32
N VAL A 59 1.32 19.77 -0.13
CA VAL A 59 -0.07 20.01 0.31
C VAL A 59 -0.65 21.32 -0.25
N GLN A 60 0.12 22.08 -1.04
CA GLN A 60 -0.35 23.31 -1.68
C GLN A 60 -1.17 23.07 -2.96
N ASP A 61 -1.04 21.91 -3.62
CA ASP A 61 -1.79 21.58 -4.84
C ASP A 61 -2.74 20.39 -4.62
N SER A 62 -4.01 20.57 -4.98
CA SER A 62 -5.08 19.57 -4.86
C SER A 62 -4.88 18.30 -5.70
N SER A 63 -3.84 18.25 -6.54
CA SER A 63 -3.48 17.11 -7.41
C SER A 63 -2.38 16.22 -6.83
N LEU A 64 -2.37 16.04 -5.51
CA LEU A 64 -1.40 15.19 -4.82
C LEU A 64 -1.49 13.73 -5.26
N SER A 65 -0.47 13.26 -5.96
CA SER A 65 -0.17 11.85 -6.17
C SER A 65 0.11 11.15 -4.85
N ASP A 66 -0.21 9.85 -4.75
CA ASP A 66 0.18 8.96 -3.64
C ASP A 66 1.64 9.23 -3.19
N GLY A 67 2.01 9.15 -1.90
CA GLY A 67 3.43 9.20 -1.47
C GLY A 67 3.85 10.39 -0.60
N ILE A 68 2.96 10.90 0.24
CA ILE A 68 3.30 11.88 1.28
C ILE A 68 4.15 11.20 2.36
N ALA A 69 5.24 11.84 2.76
CA ALA A 69 6.08 11.39 3.86
C ALA A 69 5.29 11.37 5.18
N ASN A 70 5.63 10.41 6.06
CA ASN A 70 4.98 10.23 7.36
C ASN A 70 5.40 11.28 8.42
N VAL A 71 6.18 12.28 8.02
CA VAL A 71 6.66 13.36 8.87
C VAL A 71 6.08 14.67 8.34
N ILE A 72 5.49 15.47 9.24
CA ILE A 72 4.98 16.81 8.96
C ILE A 72 5.77 17.82 9.79
N LEU A 73 6.27 18.88 9.16
CA LEU A 73 6.93 20.01 9.78
C LEU A 73 6.20 21.28 9.39
N ALA A 74 5.78 22.08 10.37
CA ALA A 74 5.03 23.31 10.15
C ALA A 74 5.47 24.42 11.10
N LYS A 75 5.42 25.66 10.64
CA LYS A 75 5.46 26.84 11.51
C LYS A 75 4.03 27.12 11.98
N VAL A 76 3.82 27.23 13.28
CA VAL A 76 2.52 27.57 13.88
C VAL A 76 2.65 28.76 14.81
N THR A 77 1.62 29.59 14.88
CA THR A 77 1.52 30.69 15.84
C THR A 77 0.56 30.27 16.94
N ALA A 78 0.96 30.43 18.20
CA ALA A 78 0.12 30.09 19.34
C ALA A 78 0.40 31.03 20.52
N ALA A 79 -0.64 31.32 21.31
CA ALA A 79 -0.58 32.14 22.51
C ALA A 79 0.07 31.40 23.69
N ASP A 80 -0.19 30.09 23.81
CA ASP A 80 0.26 29.27 24.92
C ASP A 80 0.38 27.77 24.55
N ALA A 81 0.74 26.95 25.54
CA ALA A 81 0.88 25.51 25.39
C ALA A 81 -0.47 24.77 25.25
N GLU A 82 -1.58 25.35 25.73
CA GLU A 82 -2.91 24.75 25.59
C GLU A 82 -3.38 24.81 24.15
N GLU A 83 -3.13 25.93 23.46
CA GLU A 83 -3.43 26.08 22.04
C GLU A 83 -2.61 25.12 21.16
N LEU A 84 -1.31 24.96 21.44
CA LEU A 84 -0.49 23.93 20.78
C LEU A 84 -1.02 22.51 21.06
N GLY A 85 -1.47 22.26 22.30
CA GLY A 85 -2.14 21.02 22.68
C GLY A 85 -3.43 20.78 21.89
N ARG A 86 -4.22 21.83 21.64
CA ARG A 86 -5.41 21.77 20.79
C ARG A 86 -5.06 21.42 19.35
N ILE A 87 -4.08 22.11 18.75
CA ILE A 87 -3.59 21.81 17.38
C ILE A 87 -3.14 20.34 17.28
N LYS A 88 -2.36 19.87 18.25
CA LYS A 88 -1.93 18.46 18.34
C LYS A 88 -3.13 17.50 18.35
N ASN A 89 -4.11 17.75 19.20
CA ASN A 89 -5.27 16.87 19.36
C ASN A 89 -6.16 16.86 18.12
N GLU A 90 -6.40 18.02 17.50
CA GLU A 90 -7.17 18.11 16.25
C GLU A 90 -6.43 17.42 15.09
N ALA A 91 -5.11 17.60 15.00
CA ALA A 91 -4.29 16.88 14.03
C ALA A 91 -4.36 15.35 14.22
N LYS A 92 -4.30 14.85 15.47
CA LYS A 92 -4.47 13.42 15.76
C LYS A 92 -5.86 12.92 15.34
N LYS A 93 -6.91 13.66 15.70
CA LYS A 93 -8.29 13.34 15.31
C LYS A 93 -8.47 13.31 13.80
N ALA A 94 -7.78 14.16 13.04
CA ALA A 94 -7.85 14.15 11.58
C ALA A 94 -7.31 12.84 10.99
N ALA A 95 -6.20 12.30 11.54
CA ALA A 95 -5.71 10.98 11.16
C ALA A 95 -6.71 9.88 11.54
N GLU A 96 -7.19 9.87 12.79
CA GLU A 96 -8.15 8.87 13.29
C GLU A 96 -9.45 8.89 12.48
N ALA A 97 -9.97 10.06 12.14
CA ALA A 97 -11.17 10.23 11.31
C ALA A 97 -10.96 9.66 9.91
N ARG A 98 -9.81 9.92 9.29
CA ARG A 98 -9.48 9.38 7.96
C ARG A 98 -9.30 7.85 7.98
N LEU A 99 -8.74 7.28 9.04
CA LEU A 99 -8.70 5.83 9.21
C LEU A 99 -10.10 5.24 9.43
N ALA A 100 -10.94 5.92 10.22
CA ALA A 100 -12.32 5.52 10.46
C ALA A 100 -13.17 5.56 9.18
N GLU A 101 -12.91 6.50 8.26
CA GLU A 101 -13.51 6.51 6.92
C GLU A 101 -13.20 5.24 6.14
N TYR A 102 -11.92 4.88 6.00
CA TYR A 102 -11.52 3.61 5.39
C TYR A 102 -12.17 2.42 6.08
N GLY A 103 -12.29 2.47 7.40
CA GLY A 103 -12.97 1.44 8.18
C GLY A 103 -14.46 1.32 7.85
N ARG A 104 -15.18 2.44 7.74
CA ARG A 104 -16.60 2.45 7.35
C ARG A 104 -16.79 1.94 5.92
N GLU A 105 -15.99 2.42 4.97
CA GLU A 105 -16.01 1.94 3.58
C GLU A 105 -15.78 0.43 3.50
N ALA A 106 -14.85 -0.08 4.30
CA ALA A 106 -14.58 -1.50 4.42
C ALA A 106 -15.80 -2.27 4.95
N LEU A 107 -16.41 -1.82 6.05
CA LEU A 107 -17.57 -2.47 6.65
C LEU A 107 -18.83 -2.41 5.76
N ASP A 108 -19.01 -1.33 5.02
CA ASP A 108 -20.16 -1.12 4.13
C ASP A 108 -20.04 -1.84 2.77
N THR A 109 -18.89 -2.47 2.51
CA THR A 109 -18.69 -3.23 1.28
C THR A 109 -19.67 -4.41 1.17
N PRO A 110 -20.48 -4.48 0.09
CA PRO A 110 -21.44 -5.55 -0.10
C PRO A 110 -20.78 -6.92 -0.29
N LEU A 111 -21.40 -7.97 0.27
CA LEU A 111 -20.95 -9.36 0.15
C LEU A 111 -21.40 -10.04 -1.16
N GLY A 112 -21.63 -9.27 -2.21
CA GLY A 112 -22.02 -9.80 -3.52
C GLY A 112 -23.49 -10.21 -3.64
N LYS A 113 -23.78 -11.33 -4.32
CA LYS A 113 -25.14 -11.74 -4.70
C LYS A 113 -25.95 -12.28 -3.51
N GLU A 114 -25.23 -12.68 -2.47
CA GLU A 114 -25.72 -13.33 -1.27
C GLU A 114 -26.38 -12.34 -0.29
N GLY A 115 -26.20 -11.02 -0.51
CA GLY A 115 -26.73 -9.97 0.34
C GLY A 115 -25.91 -9.74 1.62
N GLY A 116 -26.14 -8.60 2.27
CA GLY A 116 -25.38 -8.16 3.45
C GLY A 116 -24.07 -7.45 3.11
N LYS A 117 -23.33 -7.07 4.15
CA LYS A 117 -22.09 -6.31 4.08
C LYS A 117 -21.01 -6.91 4.98
N VAL A 118 -19.75 -6.55 4.73
CA VAL A 118 -18.61 -7.06 5.52
C VAL A 118 -18.80 -6.83 7.02
N GLY A 119 -19.40 -5.70 7.42
CA GLY A 119 -19.70 -5.42 8.81
C GLY A 119 -20.61 -6.44 9.50
N ASP A 120 -21.41 -7.19 8.75
CA ASP A 120 -22.24 -8.27 9.30
C ASP A 120 -21.41 -9.49 9.74
N LEU A 121 -20.18 -9.61 9.25
CA LEU A 121 -19.24 -10.70 9.54
C LEU A 121 -18.28 -10.37 10.69
N VAL A 122 -18.23 -9.11 11.11
CA VAL A 122 -17.23 -8.56 12.03
C VAL A 122 -17.78 -8.44 13.46
N VAL A 123 -16.93 -8.62 14.46
CA VAL A 123 -17.19 -8.29 15.85
C VAL A 123 -16.81 -6.82 16.08
N MET A 124 -17.81 -5.94 16.16
CA MET A 124 -17.62 -4.48 16.19
C MET A 124 -16.79 -3.98 17.38
N GLU A 125 -16.92 -4.60 18.55
CA GLU A 125 -16.12 -4.25 19.72
C GLU A 125 -14.61 -4.43 19.45
N ARG A 126 -14.24 -5.57 18.84
CA ARG A 126 -12.86 -5.87 18.46
C ARG A 126 -12.37 -4.98 17.32
N TRP A 127 -13.23 -4.70 16.35
CA TRP A 127 -12.93 -3.79 15.24
C TRP A 127 -12.57 -2.40 15.75
N ASN A 128 -13.44 -1.79 16.56
CA ASN A 128 -13.25 -0.46 17.09
C ASN A 128 -12.03 -0.41 18.02
N GLY A 129 -11.92 -1.37 18.94
CA GLY A 129 -10.79 -1.43 19.87
C GLY A 129 -9.43 -1.57 19.18
N GLN A 130 -9.36 -2.20 18.01
CA GLN A 130 -8.14 -2.24 17.22
C GLN A 130 -7.85 -0.89 16.55
N LEU A 131 -8.84 -0.27 15.88
CA LEU A 131 -8.64 0.99 15.15
C LEU A 131 -8.18 2.14 16.05
N ASP A 132 -8.63 2.16 17.31
CA ASP A 132 -8.25 3.18 18.29
C ASP A 132 -6.75 3.14 18.68
N ASP A 133 -6.08 2.01 18.49
CA ASP A 133 -4.69 1.77 18.94
C ASP A 133 -3.67 1.65 17.80
N ILE A 134 -4.12 1.65 16.54
CA ILE A 134 -3.22 1.37 15.40
C ILE A 134 -2.27 2.53 15.06
N ILE A 135 -2.71 3.77 15.20
CA ILE A 135 -1.94 4.94 14.76
C ILE A 135 -1.04 5.42 15.91
N GLU A 136 0.26 5.23 15.75
CA GLU A 136 1.25 5.94 16.54
C GLU A 136 1.32 7.40 16.06
N PHE A 137 1.01 8.34 16.96
CA PHE A 137 1.03 9.77 16.68
C PHE A 137 1.99 10.47 17.63
N TYR A 138 3.11 10.96 17.10
CA TYR A 138 4.10 11.71 17.86
C TYR A 138 4.11 13.16 17.40
N CYS A 139 4.07 14.08 18.35
CA CYS A 139 4.10 15.50 18.06
C CYS A 139 4.94 16.23 19.10
N VAL A 140 5.81 17.11 18.62
CA VAL A 140 6.66 17.97 19.42
C VAL A 140 6.67 19.38 18.83
N TRP A 141 6.97 20.37 19.65
CA TRP A 141 7.11 21.75 19.20
C TRP A 141 8.31 22.41 19.87
N THR A 142 8.91 23.37 19.18
CA THR A 142 10.03 24.16 19.69
C THR A 142 9.78 25.65 19.40
N PRO A 143 10.03 26.57 20.35
CA PRO A 143 9.93 28.00 20.08
C PRO A 143 10.85 28.42 18.92
N LEU A 144 10.32 29.23 18.01
CA LEU A 144 11.04 29.77 16.86
C LEU A 144 11.45 31.24 17.08
N ASP A 145 10.70 31.99 17.88
CA ASP A 145 11.02 33.39 18.15
C ASP A 145 12.36 33.54 18.88
N GLY A 146 13.23 34.41 18.33
CA GLY A 146 14.55 34.67 18.91
C GLY A 146 15.55 33.52 18.75
N ARG A 147 15.24 32.49 17.96
CA ARG A 147 16.13 31.34 17.70
C ARG A 147 16.36 31.14 16.19
N PRO A 148 17.59 30.81 15.75
CA PRO A 148 17.83 30.36 14.39
C PRO A 148 16.99 29.13 14.02
N TYR A 149 16.51 29.09 12.77
CA TYR A 149 15.64 28.01 12.29
C TYR A 149 16.29 26.62 12.40
N ASP A 150 17.57 26.52 12.03
CA ASP A 150 18.33 25.27 12.06
C ASP A 150 18.48 24.72 13.49
N GLU A 151 18.72 25.61 14.46
CA GLU A 151 18.75 25.25 15.88
C GLU A 151 17.37 24.75 16.35
N ALA A 152 16.29 25.48 16.03
CA ALA A 152 14.93 25.07 16.37
C ALA A 152 14.57 23.70 15.78
N ARG A 153 14.94 23.45 14.51
CA ARG A 153 14.74 22.18 13.82
C ARG A 153 15.51 21.03 14.48
N ARG A 154 16.81 21.23 14.78
CA ARG A 154 17.63 20.21 15.45
C ARG A 154 17.09 19.88 16.83
N THR A 155 16.58 20.87 17.57
CA THR A 155 15.90 20.63 18.85
C THR A 155 14.61 19.83 18.66
N ALA A 156 13.75 20.21 17.72
CA ALA A 156 12.51 19.48 17.43
C ALA A 156 12.78 18.02 17.05
N ALA A 157 13.76 17.78 16.17
CA ALA A 157 14.16 16.42 15.77
C ALA A 157 14.65 15.57 16.95
N LYS A 158 15.48 16.15 17.84
CA LYS A 158 15.93 15.49 19.08
C LYS A 158 14.76 15.16 20.01
N LEU A 159 13.84 16.10 20.20
CA LEU A 159 12.65 15.91 21.04
C LEU A 159 11.74 14.82 20.46
N LEU A 160 11.55 14.80 19.14
CA LEU A 160 10.74 13.78 18.47
C LEU A 160 11.36 12.39 18.64
N ALA A 161 12.68 12.26 18.45
CA ALA A 161 13.39 11.01 18.68
C ALA A 161 13.26 10.55 20.14
N ALA A 162 13.41 11.46 21.10
CA ALA A 162 13.20 11.15 22.52
C ALA A 162 11.76 10.71 22.80
N ARG A 163 10.75 11.41 22.24
CA ARG A 163 9.34 11.06 22.41
C ARG A 163 9.00 9.68 21.85
N LYS A 164 9.56 9.31 20.69
CA LYS A 164 9.42 7.97 20.10
C LYS A 164 9.96 6.84 21.00
N ASN A 165 10.97 7.14 21.82
CA ASN A 165 11.55 6.17 22.76
C ASN A 165 10.73 5.97 24.04
N ILE A 166 9.85 6.91 24.41
CA ILE A 166 9.00 6.83 25.61
C ILE A 166 7.62 6.31 25.19
N ARG A 167 7.57 5.18 24.47
CA ARG A 167 6.33 4.64 23.89
C ARG A 167 5.20 4.58 24.93
N ASP A 168 3.97 4.83 24.48
CA ASP A 168 2.80 4.71 25.32
C ASP A 168 2.41 3.23 25.40
N PHE A 169 2.50 2.62 26.58
CA PHE A 169 2.19 1.20 26.79
C PHE A 169 0.73 1.02 27.24
N SER A 170 -0.20 1.36 26.34
CA SER A 170 -1.62 1.13 26.59
C SER A 170 -1.93 -0.37 26.58
N PRO A 171 -2.84 -0.85 27.44
CA PRO A 171 -3.29 -2.23 27.39
C PRO A 171 -4.06 -2.48 26.09
N SER A 172 -3.57 -3.41 25.27
CA SER A 172 -4.30 -3.85 24.08
C SER A 172 -5.54 -4.66 24.48
N PRO A 173 -6.71 -4.44 23.86
CA PRO A 173 -7.89 -5.28 24.09
C PRO A 173 -7.59 -6.70 23.58
N CYS A 174 -7.20 -7.59 24.50
CA CYS A 174 -6.94 -8.99 24.20
C CYS A 174 -8.26 -9.75 24.15
N ALA A 175 -8.50 -10.49 23.07
CA ALA A 175 -9.64 -11.39 22.99
C ALA A 175 -9.17 -12.84 23.16
N ASP A 176 -9.65 -13.49 24.22
CA ASP A 176 -9.27 -14.86 24.55
C ASP A 176 -9.66 -15.84 23.44
N ARG A 177 -8.72 -16.74 23.11
CA ARG A 177 -8.90 -17.86 22.17
C ARG A 177 -9.32 -17.45 20.75
N VAL A 178 -8.95 -16.25 20.32
CA VAL A 178 -9.15 -15.78 18.96
C VAL A 178 -7.85 -15.95 18.16
N ALA A 179 -7.95 -16.44 16.93
CA ALA A 179 -6.81 -16.55 16.04
C ALA A 179 -6.21 -15.17 15.76
N LYS A 180 -4.87 -15.07 15.70
CA LYS A 180 -4.17 -13.85 15.29
C LYS A 180 -4.27 -13.63 13.78
N SER A 181 -4.17 -12.38 13.36
CA SER A 181 -4.14 -11.99 11.95
C SER A 181 -2.96 -12.67 11.27
N SER A 182 -3.23 -13.18 10.07
CA SER A 182 -2.23 -13.83 9.22
C SER A 182 -1.31 -12.83 8.51
N LEU A 183 -1.56 -11.53 8.66
CA LEU A 183 -0.75 -10.47 8.07
C LEU A 183 0.29 -9.93 9.05
N ASP A 184 -0.14 -9.50 10.24
CA ASP A 184 0.76 -8.93 11.26
C ASP A 184 1.20 -9.96 12.32
N GLY A 185 0.41 -11.00 12.57
CA GLY A 185 0.66 -11.96 13.65
C GLY A 185 0.47 -11.39 15.06
N LEU A 186 0.03 -10.14 15.19
CA LEU A 186 -0.05 -9.40 16.45
C LEU A 186 -1.49 -9.31 16.96
N ARG A 187 -2.40 -8.83 16.12
CA ARG A 187 -3.80 -8.54 16.49
C ARG A 187 -4.71 -9.72 16.22
N GLU A 188 -5.79 -9.84 16.97
CA GLU A 188 -6.81 -10.87 16.80
C GLU A 188 -7.62 -10.65 15.51
N SER A 189 -8.10 -11.75 14.93
CA SER A 189 -9.06 -11.75 13.84
C SER A 189 -10.28 -10.91 14.21
N VAL A 190 -10.82 -10.07 13.33
CA VAL A 190 -12.06 -9.31 13.61
C VAL A 190 -13.35 -10.08 13.28
N PHE A 191 -13.24 -11.24 12.63
CA PHE A 191 -14.42 -12.00 12.22
C PHE A 191 -15.12 -12.70 13.40
N LYS A 192 -16.44 -12.87 13.26
CA LYS A 192 -17.26 -13.76 14.08
C LYS A 192 -16.77 -15.21 13.91
N ASP A 193 -17.03 -16.07 14.90
CA ASP A 193 -16.69 -17.49 14.81
C ASP A 193 -17.34 -18.09 13.55
N GLY A 194 -16.57 -18.89 12.80
CA GLY A 194 -17.05 -19.55 11.58
C GLY A 194 -18.29 -20.42 11.83
N LYS A 195 -18.46 -20.98 13.04
CA LYS A 195 -19.68 -21.70 13.43
C LYS A 195 -20.93 -20.82 13.46
N SER A 196 -20.76 -19.51 13.59
CA SER A 196 -21.84 -18.52 13.62
C SER A 196 -22.18 -17.95 12.23
N LEU A 197 -21.38 -18.26 11.21
CA LEU A 197 -21.59 -17.83 9.84
C LEU A 197 -22.18 -18.96 9.00
N SER A 198 -23.22 -18.67 8.23
CA SER A 198 -23.74 -19.61 7.23
C SER A 198 -22.71 -19.92 6.14
N ASP A 199 -22.81 -21.08 5.50
CA ASP A 199 -21.92 -21.44 4.39
C ASP A 199 -21.92 -20.41 3.26
N ALA A 200 -23.08 -19.76 3.02
CA ALA A 200 -23.21 -18.69 2.05
C ALA A 200 -22.38 -17.45 2.44
N GLN A 201 -22.44 -17.03 3.71
CA GLN A 201 -21.63 -15.93 4.22
C GLN A 201 -20.13 -16.26 4.20
N GLN A 202 -19.76 -17.51 4.51
CA GLN A 202 -18.35 -17.94 4.44
C GLN A 202 -17.81 -17.89 3.00
N ARG A 203 -18.60 -18.33 2.01
CA ARG A 203 -18.24 -18.23 0.59
C ARG A 203 -18.16 -16.78 0.13
N ALA A 204 -19.15 -15.97 0.46
CA ALA A 204 -19.19 -14.55 0.12
C ALA A 204 -18.00 -13.78 0.72
N MET A 205 -17.64 -14.07 1.97
CA MET A 205 -16.46 -13.54 2.65
C MET A 205 -15.17 -13.96 1.93
N THR A 206 -15.04 -15.25 1.60
CA THR A 206 -13.91 -15.81 0.86
C THR A 206 -13.74 -15.11 -0.49
N ARG A 207 -14.82 -14.89 -1.23
CA ARG A 207 -14.81 -14.25 -2.54
C ARG A 207 -14.48 -12.76 -2.47
N THR A 208 -15.12 -12.05 -1.54
CA THR A 208 -14.99 -10.58 -1.40
C THR A 208 -13.61 -10.19 -0.89
N LEU A 209 -13.08 -10.91 0.12
CA LEU A 209 -11.79 -10.62 0.75
C LEU A 209 -10.64 -11.45 0.19
N ARG A 210 -10.94 -12.40 -0.72
CA ARG A 210 -10.00 -13.36 -1.28
C ARG A 210 -9.24 -14.11 -0.17
N LEU A 211 -9.93 -14.48 0.90
CA LEU A 211 -9.34 -15.17 2.04
C LEU A 211 -9.03 -16.62 1.72
N LYS A 212 -7.90 -17.14 2.21
CA LYS A 212 -7.70 -18.59 2.27
C LYS A 212 -8.42 -19.18 3.49
N ARG A 213 -8.72 -20.48 3.43
CA ARG A 213 -9.45 -21.21 4.50
C ARG A 213 -8.88 -21.06 5.91
N ASN A 214 -7.57 -20.86 6.04
CA ASN A 214 -6.86 -20.69 7.32
C ASN A 214 -6.29 -19.27 7.48
N GLU A 215 -6.82 -18.30 6.75
CA GLU A 215 -6.41 -16.89 6.84
C GLU A 215 -7.38 -16.15 7.77
N ALA A 216 -6.82 -15.52 8.80
CA ALA A 216 -7.52 -14.64 9.73
C ALA A 216 -7.02 -13.20 9.50
N LEU A 217 -7.89 -12.20 9.66
CA LEU A 217 -7.52 -10.80 9.46
C LEU A 217 -7.98 -9.95 10.64
N ASP A 218 -7.11 -9.05 11.06
CA ASP A 218 -7.40 -7.90 11.91
C ASP A 218 -8.11 -6.79 11.11
N ALA A 219 -8.50 -5.70 11.78
CA ALA A 219 -9.22 -4.58 11.15
C ALA A 219 -8.45 -4.00 9.96
N ILE A 220 -7.13 -3.80 10.11
CA ILE A 220 -6.28 -3.27 9.03
C ILE A 220 -6.15 -4.25 7.88
N GLY A 221 -6.00 -5.54 8.17
CA GLY A 221 -5.99 -6.57 7.14
C GLY A 221 -7.28 -6.57 6.31
N VAL A 222 -8.44 -6.38 6.95
CA VAL A 222 -9.72 -6.26 6.25
C VAL A 222 -9.78 -4.99 5.39
N ILE A 223 -9.42 -3.83 5.96
CA ILE A 223 -9.42 -2.55 5.23
C ILE A 223 -8.52 -2.64 3.99
N LYS A 224 -7.29 -3.11 4.16
CA LYS A 224 -6.33 -3.28 3.07
C LYS A 224 -6.85 -4.20 1.97
N ARG A 225 -7.69 -5.19 2.29
CA ARG A 225 -8.23 -6.17 1.33
C ARG A 225 -9.41 -5.67 0.51
N ILE A 226 -10.21 -4.77 1.07
CA ILE A 226 -11.49 -4.33 0.47
C ILE A 226 -11.33 -3.19 -0.54
N SER A 227 -10.14 -2.62 -0.60
CA SER A 227 -9.82 -1.43 -1.36
C SER A 227 -10.15 -1.46 -2.87
N ASP A 228 -10.33 -0.27 -3.45
CA ASP A 228 -10.62 -0.06 -4.87
C ASP A 228 -9.50 -0.48 -5.84
N ALA A 229 -8.30 -0.83 -5.35
CA ALA A 229 -7.21 -1.26 -6.21
C ALA A 229 -7.26 -2.74 -6.58
N LYS A 230 -8.46 -3.25 -6.86
CA LYS A 230 -8.72 -4.64 -7.27
C LYS A 230 -7.87 -5.12 -8.46
N ASN A 231 -7.28 -4.16 -9.18
CA ASN A 231 -6.49 -4.34 -10.38
C ASN A 231 -4.98 -4.08 -10.19
N PHE A 232 -4.50 -3.94 -8.95
CA PHE A 232 -3.07 -3.78 -8.68
C PHE A 232 -2.32 -5.06 -9.09
N PRO A 233 -1.22 -4.98 -9.88
CA PRO A 233 -0.59 -6.17 -10.44
C PRO A 233 -0.03 -7.11 -9.35
N PRO A 234 -0.31 -8.42 -9.42
CA PRO A 234 0.33 -9.40 -8.54
C PRO A 234 1.81 -9.57 -8.92
N VAL A 235 2.65 -10.02 -7.96
CA VAL A 235 4.08 -10.31 -8.20
C VAL A 235 4.30 -11.28 -9.37
N SER A 236 3.40 -12.25 -9.53
CA SER A 236 3.40 -13.20 -10.63
C SER A 236 3.34 -12.51 -11.99
N ARG A 237 2.54 -11.44 -12.12
CA ARG A 237 2.39 -10.68 -13.36
C ARG A 237 3.66 -9.93 -13.72
N VAL A 238 4.33 -9.35 -12.72
CA VAL A 238 5.64 -8.69 -12.89
C VAL A 238 6.69 -9.71 -13.32
N ALA A 239 6.72 -10.87 -12.68
CA ALA A 239 7.69 -11.93 -12.96
C ALA A 239 7.55 -12.48 -14.38
N VAL A 240 6.32 -12.74 -14.87
CA VAL A 240 6.11 -13.28 -16.24
C VAL A 240 6.27 -12.24 -17.34
N ASP A 241 6.37 -10.95 -17.01
CA ASP A 241 6.36 -9.87 -18.00
C ASP A 241 7.42 -9.99 -19.11
N PRO A 242 8.68 -10.40 -18.84
CA PRO A 242 9.68 -10.56 -19.90
C PRO A 242 9.24 -11.58 -20.95
N TRP A 243 8.60 -12.66 -20.51
CA TRP A 243 8.05 -13.68 -21.41
C TRP A 243 6.81 -13.16 -22.16
N VAL A 244 5.95 -12.39 -21.48
CA VAL A 244 4.79 -11.76 -22.13
C VAL A 244 5.25 -10.83 -23.24
N ARG A 245 6.24 -9.96 -23.01
CA ARG A 245 6.79 -9.08 -24.05
C ARG A 245 7.51 -9.87 -25.14
N GLY A 246 8.39 -10.80 -24.77
CA GLY A 246 9.31 -11.49 -25.68
C GLY A 246 8.69 -12.64 -26.49
N VAL A 247 7.58 -13.21 -26.04
CA VAL A 247 6.94 -14.37 -26.69
C VAL A 247 5.45 -14.14 -26.93
N PHE A 248 4.70 -13.79 -25.88
CA PHE A 248 3.24 -13.66 -26.00
C PHE A 248 2.87 -12.53 -26.95
N ALA A 249 3.41 -11.33 -26.76
CA ALA A 249 3.12 -10.13 -27.53
C ALA A 249 4.02 -9.98 -28.77
N ALA A 250 5.22 -10.56 -28.78
CA ALA A 250 6.18 -10.44 -29.87
C ALA A 250 5.65 -11.00 -31.21
N ALA A 251 5.82 -10.24 -32.29
CA ALA A 251 5.39 -10.65 -33.62
C ALA A 251 6.08 -11.95 -34.07
N GLY A 252 5.31 -12.87 -34.64
CA GLY A 252 5.81 -14.13 -35.20
C GLY A 252 6.19 -15.21 -34.16
N LYS A 253 6.14 -14.92 -32.86
CA LYS A 253 6.46 -15.89 -31.80
C LYS A 253 5.28 -16.77 -31.39
N MET A 254 4.07 -16.23 -31.43
CA MET A 254 2.83 -16.95 -31.14
C MET A 254 1.76 -16.59 -32.17
N LYS A 255 0.95 -17.57 -32.57
CA LYS A 255 -0.17 -17.34 -33.49
C LYS A 255 -1.27 -16.55 -32.80
N GLU A 256 -1.95 -15.68 -33.53
CA GLU A 256 -3.02 -14.85 -32.98
C GLU A 256 -4.18 -15.70 -32.41
N ALA A 257 -4.53 -16.81 -33.06
CA ALA A 257 -5.53 -17.75 -32.55
C ALA A 257 -5.13 -18.39 -31.20
N ASP A 258 -3.84 -18.69 -31.02
CA ASP A 258 -3.32 -19.26 -29.77
C ASP A 258 -3.33 -18.19 -28.64
N ARG A 259 -3.01 -16.93 -28.95
CA ARG A 259 -3.14 -15.80 -28.00
C ARG A 259 -4.58 -15.60 -27.56
N LYS A 260 -5.51 -15.56 -28.52
CA LYS A 260 -6.94 -15.41 -28.26
C LYS A 260 -7.46 -16.52 -27.34
N THR A 261 -7.07 -17.76 -27.61
CA THR A 261 -7.42 -18.92 -26.76
C THR A 261 -6.94 -18.73 -25.32
N ILE A 262 -5.72 -18.22 -25.11
CA ILE A 262 -5.20 -17.94 -23.76
C ILE A 262 -6.00 -16.82 -23.08
N LEU A 263 -6.30 -15.73 -23.80
CA LEU A 263 -7.02 -14.59 -23.23
C LEU A 263 -8.45 -14.97 -22.84
N GLU A 264 -9.18 -15.69 -23.69
CA GLU A 264 -10.53 -16.21 -23.39
C GLU A 264 -10.50 -17.15 -22.16
N ALA A 265 -9.50 -18.03 -22.09
CA ALA A 265 -9.32 -18.89 -20.92
C ALA A 265 -9.01 -18.08 -19.64
N CYS A 266 -8.24 -16.99 -19.74
CA CYS A 266 -7.94 -16.11 -18.59
C CYS A 266 -9.15 -15.30 -18.15
N GLU A 267 -9.97 -14.81 -19.09
CA GLU A 267 -11.23 -14.13 -18.79
C GLU A 267 -12.16 -15.04 -17.99
N GLU A 268 -12.30 -16.29 -18.42
CA GLU A 268 -13.06 -17.32 -17.74
C GLU A 268 -12.52 -17.62 -16.33
N LEU A 269 -11.21 -17.75 -16.18
CA LEU A 269 -10.57 -17.92 -14.86
C LEU A 269 -10.81 -16.71 -13.93
N ASN A 270 -10.84 -15.50 -14.48
CA ASN A 270 -11.15 -14.27 -13.74
C ASN A 270 -12.63 -14.23 -13.31
N LEU A 271 -13.56 -14.66 -14.17
CA LEU A 271 -14.98 -14.80 -13.82
C LEU A 271 -15.21 -15.86 -12.74
N CYS A 272 -14.40 -16.92 -12.73
CA CYS A 272 -14.38 -17.92 -11.65
C CYS A 272 -13.71 -17.43 -10.35
N GLY A 273 -13.15 -16.21 -10.32
CA GLY A 273 -12.55 -15.60 -9.12
C GLY A 273 -11.17 -16.16 -8.74
N VAL A 274 -10.56 -17.02 -9.55
CA VAL A 274 -9.25 -17.64 -9.28
C VAL A 274 -8.07 -16.91 -9.91
N LEU A 275 -8.34 -15.98 -10.81
CA LEU A 275 -7.36 -15.14 -11.47
C LEU A 275 -7.72 -13.67 -11.27
N SER A 276 -6.73 -12.80 -11.06
CA SER A 276 -6.95 -11.36 -10.93
C SER A 276 -6.80 -10.68 -12.28
N ALA A 277 -7.71 -9.77 -12.61
CA ALA A 277 -7.47 -8.76 -13.64
C ALA A 277 -6.39 -7.77 -13.19
N VAL A 278 -5.72 -7.15 -14.16
CA VAL A 278 -4.63 -6.20 -13.93
C VAL A 278 -4.89 -4.94 -14.74
N GLY A 279 -4.88 -3.79 -14.06
CA GLY A 279 -5.36 -2.51 -14.60
C GLY A 279 -4.24 -1.51 -14.87
N ALA A 280 -3.03 -1.99 -15.12
CA ALA A 280 -1.91 -1.15 -15.52
C ALA A 280 -1.86 -1.05 -17.04
N ASP A 281 -1.89 0.16 -17.60
CA ASP A 281 -1.91 0.41 -19.06
C ASP A 281 -0.77 -0.32 -19.80
N PHE A 282 0.41 -0.39 -19.18
CA PHE A 282 1.58 -1.06 -19.78
C PHE A 282 1.48 -2.60 -19.79
N TYR A 283 0.41 -3.17 -19.24
CA TYR A 283 0.09 -4.59 -19.27
C TYR A 283 -1.10 -4.93 -20.19
N GLU A 284 -1.58 -4.00 -21.02
CA GLU A 284 -2.70 -4.18 -21.95
C GLU A 284 -2.66 -5.46 -22.80
N LYS A 285 -1.46 -5.89 -23.23
CA LYS A 285 -1.31 -7.11 -24.05
C LYS A 285 -1.66 -8.38 -23.29
N PHE A 286 -1.58 -8.37 -21.96
CA PHE A 286 -1.96 -9.48 -21.09
C PHE A 286 -2.42 -8.91 -19.72
N PRO A 287 -3.70 -8.51 -19.59
CA PRO A 287 -4.22 -7.77 -18.44
C PRO A 287 -4.71 -8.70 -17.32
N TYR A 288 -3.96 -9.78 -17.05
CA TYR A 288 -4.30 -10.79 -16.05
C TYR A 288 -3.10 -11.16 -15.19
N GLY A 289 -3.34 -11.79 -14.03
CA GLY A 289 -2.28 -12.33 -13.17
C GLY A 289 -1.38 -13.34 -13.89
N GLY A 290 -0.09 -13.34 -13.55
CA GLY A 290 0.88 -14.22 -14.21
C GLY A 290 0.68 -15.71 -13.86
N GLU A 291 -0.08 -16.03 -12.82
CA GLU A 291 -0.33 -17.40 -12.40
C GLU A 291 -1.02 -18.24 -13.49
N ALA A 292 -1.77 -17.60 -14.40
CA ALA A 292 -2.40 -18.27 -15.54
C ALA A 292 -1.37 -18.89 -16.50
N LEU A 293 -0.15 -18.37 -16.53
CA LEU A 293 0.93 -18.85 -17.40
C LEU A 293 1.89 -19.81 -16.66
N MET A 294 1.66 -20.07 -15.37
CA MET A 294 2.52 -20.88 -14.51
C MET A 294 1.89 -22.23 -14.20
N ARG A 295 2.35 -23.30 -14.87
CA ARG A 295 1.78 -24.65 -14.74
C ARG A 295 1.72 -25.16 -13.28
N GLY A 296 2.72 -24.83 -12.47
CA GLY A 296 2.76 -25.20 -11.05
C GLY A 296 1.63 -24.60 -10.20
N ARG A 297 0.91 -23.58 -10.71
CA ARG A 297 -0.18 -22.91 -9.98
C ARG A 297 -1.56 -23.51 -10.21
N TYR A 298 -1.74 -24.34 -11.24
CA TYR A 298 -3.07 -24.82 -11.63
C TYR A 298 -3.71 -25.75 -10.62
N ALA A 299 -2.93 -26.58 -9.92
CA ALA A 299 -3.43 -27.40 -8.83
C ALA A 299 -4.00 -26.54 -7.68
N GLY A 300 -3.31 -25.43 -7.37
CA GLY A 300 -3.78 -24.44 -6.40
C GLY A 300 -5.06 -23.74 -6.84
N MET A 301 -5.13 -23.26 -8.08
CA MET A 301 -6.32 -22.63 -8.64
C MET A 301 -7.55 -23.54 -8.60
N LYS A 302 -7.38 -24.81 -8.99
CA LYS A 302 -8.47 -25.79 -8.92
C LYS A 302 -8.96 -25.96 -7.49
N LYS A 303 -8.03 -26.13 -6.53
CA LYS A 303 -8.36 -26.28 -5.11
C LYS A 303 -9.07 -25.05 -4.54
N ASP A 304 -8.67 -23.84 -4.96
CA ASP A 304 -9.32 -22.61 -4.53
C ASP A 304 -10.76 -22.53 -5.07
N ALA A 305 -11.00 -22.98 -6.30
CA ALA A 305 -12.32 -23.05 -6.93
C ALA A 305 -13.25 -24.14 -6.35
N GLU A 306 -12.72 -25.18 -5.72
CA GLU A 306 -13.55 -26.23 -5.07
C GLU A 306 -14.46 -25.66 -3.97
N ASN A 307 -14.10 -24.50 -3.38
CA ASN A 307 -14.92 -23.79 -2.40
C ASN A 307 -16.19 -23.17 -3.01
N GLU A 308 -16.16 -22.85 -4.31
CA GLU A 308 -17.28 -22.30 -5.06
C GLU A 308 -18.17 -23.42 -5.64
N GLY A 309 -17.63 -24.62 -5.78
CA GLY A 309 -18.35 -25.81 -6.22
C GLY A 309 -17.51 -26.70 -7.14
N LYS A 310 -17.87 -27.98 -7.23
CA LYS A 310 -17.17 -28.95 -8.08
C LYS A 310 -17.21 -28.53 -9.56
N ASP A 311 -18.35 -28.05 -10.04
CA ASP A 311 -18.54 -27.60 -11.42
C ASP A 311 -17.62 -26.41 -11.77
N VAL A 312 -17.42 -25.49 -10.82
CA VAL A 312 -16.50 -24.34 -10.98
C VAL A 312 -15.06 -24.84 -11.05
N ALA A 313 -14.67 -25.77 -10.17
CA ALA A 313 -13.34 -26.37 -10.19
C ALA A 313 -13.04 -27.14 -11.50
N GLU A 314 -14.05 -27.81 -12.07
CA GLU A 314 -13.93 -28.47 -13.37
C GLU A 314 -13.77 -27.48 -14.52
N ARG A 315 -14.55 -26.39 -14.52
CA ARG A 315 -14.41 -25.28 -15.50
C ARG A 315 -13.02 -24.64 -15.43
N VAL A 316 -12.51 -24.38 -14.23
CA VAL A 316 -11.14 -23.87 -14.00
C VAL A 316 -10.10 -24.86 -14.55
N ALA A 317 -10.24 -26.14 -14.25
CA ALA A 317 -9.33 -27.17 -14.74
C ALA A 317 -9.35 -27.28 -16.27
N GLU A 318 -10.52 -27.10 -16.91
CA GLU A 318 -10.65 -27.05 -18.37
C GLU A 318 -9.90 -25.87 -18.98
N GLN A 319 -10.08 -24.66 -18.44
CA GLN A 319 -9.38 -23.48 -18.93
C GLN A 319 -7.85 -23.62 -18.77
N CYS A 320 -7.39 -24.15 -17.64
CA CYS A 320 -5.98 -24.47 -17.43
C CYS A 320 -5.47 -25.47 -18.49
N ARG A 321 -6.24 -26.51 -18.84
CA ARG A 321 -5.87 -27.47 -19.90
C ARG A 321 -5.76 -26.80 -21.28
N LYS A 322 -6.66 -25.87 -21.62
CA LYS A 322 -6.59 -25.10 -22.87
C LYS A 322 -5.28 -24.30 -22.94
N ILE A 323 -4.93 -23.60 -21.86
CA ILE A 323 -3.66 -22.84 -21.78
C ILE A 323 -2.46 -23.79 -21.93
N VAL A 324 -2.43 -24.92 -21.21
CA VAL A 324 -1.35 -25.93 -21.35
C VAL A 324 -1.23 -26.42 -22.79
N GLY A 325 -2.35 -26.70 -23.44
CA GLY A 325 -2.42 -27.17 -24.81
C GLY A 325 -1.85 -26.17 -25.82
N VAL A 326 -1.99 -24.87 -25.56
CA VAL A 326 -1.33 -23.82 -26.36
C VAL A 326 0.16 -23.77 -26.02
N LEU A 327 0.52 -23.68 -24.73
CA LEU A 327 1.90 -23.55 -24.29
C LEU A 327 2.78 -24.75 -24.69
N SER A 328 2.21 -25.95 -24.82
CA SER A 328 2.94 -27.15 -25.25
C SER A 328 3.37 -27.12 -26.72
N LYS A 329 2.62 -26.40 -27.58
CA LYS A 329 2.95 -26.21 -29.01
C LYS A 329 4.18 -25.31 -29.22
N LEU A 330 4.51 -24.48 -28.23
CA LEU A 330 5.67 -23.60 -28.30
C LEU A 330 6.96 -24.42 -28.28
N LYS A 331 7.97 -23.90 -28.99
CA LYS A 331 9.33 -24.44 -28.93
C LYS A 331 9.80 -24.45 -27.47
N PRO A 332 10.60 -25.45 -27.04
CA PRO A 332 11.07 -25.52 -25.65
C PRO A 332 11.69 -24.21 -25.13
N CYS A 333 12.42 -23.47 -25.98
CA CYS A 333 13.03 -22.18 -25.64
C CYS A 333 12.05 -21.00 -25.51
N ASP A 334 10.86 -21.10 -26.12
CA ASP A 334 9.82 -20.07 -26.07
C ASP A 334 8.75 -20.40 -25.00
N ARG A 335 8.87 -21.52 -24.28
CA ARG A 335 7.94 -21.86 -23.19
C ARG A 335 8.20 -20.99 -21.96
N PRO A 336 7.16 -20.61 -21.21
CA PRO A 336 7.35 -19.86 -19.97
C PRO A 336 8.10 -20.73 -18.96
N CYS A 337 9.23 -20.23 -18.48
CA CYS A 337 9.96 -20.81 -17.35
C CYS A 337 9.31 -20.36 -16.03
N GLU A 338 9.72 -20.95 -14.90
CA GLU A 338 9.35 -20.41 -13.60
C GLU A 338 10.02 -19.04 -13.42
N PRO A 339 9.26 -17.94 -13.42
CA PRO A 339 9.81 -16.62 -13.49
C PRO A 339 10.17 -16.11 -12.10
N TYR A 340 11.21 -15.29 -12.05
CA TYR A 340 11.60 -14.52 -10.88
C TYR A 340 11.36 -13.02 -11.18
N LEU A 341 11.30 -12.22 -10.12
CA LEU A 341 11.25 -10.76 -10.20
C LEU A 341 12.34 -10.17 -9.32
N ALA A 342 12.63 -8.88 -9.52
CA ALA A 342 13.48 -8.11 -8.63
C ALA A 342 12.63 -7.25 -7.69
N VAL A 343 12.99 -7.25 -6.41
CA VAL A 343 12.50 -6.26 -5.44
C VAL A 343 13.55 -5.17 -5.35
N LEU A 344 13.23 -3.98 -5.84
CA LEU A 344 14.11 -2.81 -5.77
C LEU A 344 13.74 -1.99 -4.54
N SER A 345 14.68 -1.85 -3.62
CA SER A 345 14.61 -0.93 -2.48
C SER A 345 15.75 0.08 -2.62
N ALA A 346 15.44 1.37 -2.57
CA ALA A 346 16.42 2.45 -2.58
C ALA A 346 16.09 3.46 -1.49
N ASP A 347 17.12 4.04 -0.89
CA ASP A 347 17.06 5.04 0.20
C ASP A 347 18.13 6.12 -0.08
N GLY A 348 17.81 7.36 0.29
CA GLY A 348 18.68 8.51 0.07
C GLY A 348 19.84 8.55 1.05
N ASP A 349 21.07 8.55 0.54
CA ASP A 349 22.24 8.70 1.40
C ASP A 349 22.29 10.08 2.07
N ARG A 350 22.49 10.10 3.40
CA ARG A 350 22.82 11.31 4.19
C ARG A 350 21.74 12.40 4.19
N MET A 351 20.48 12.04 4.00
CA MET A 351 19.35 12.97 4.01
C MET A 351 19.28 13.81 5.30
N GLY A 352 19.55 13.21 6.46
CA GLY A 352 19.65 13.94 7.72
C GLY A 352 20.71 15.04 7.73
N ALA A 353 21.89 14.78 7.15
CA ALA A 353 22.98 15.74 7.08
C ALA A 353 22.70 16.88 6.09
N ILE A 354 22.02 16.58 4.97
CA ILE A 354 21.55 17.59 4.01
C ILE A 354 20.57 18.54 4.71
N LEU A 355 19.61 17.98 5.45
CA LEU A 355 18.63 18.76 6.19
C LEU A 355 19.25 19.56 7.34
N ASP A 356 20.32 19.07 7.96
CA ASP A 356 21.05 19.79 9.04
C ASP A 356 21.81 21.02 8.54
N ASN A 357 22.17 21.07 7.26
CA ASN A 357 22.85 22.20 6.64
C ASN A 357 21.89 23.31 6.17
N MET A 358 20.56 23.08 6.21
CA MET A 358 19.56 24.06 5.81
C MET A 358 19.33 25.09 6.91
N LYS A 359 19.54 26.37 6.58
CA LYS A 359 19.52 27.47 7.56
C LYS A 359 18.17 28.15 7.71
N ASP A 360 17.24 27.92 6.79
CA ASP A 360 15.96 28.60 6.74
C ASP A 360 14.84 27.69 6.20
N ALA A 361 13.59 28.12 6.43
CA ALA A 361 12.41 27.36 6.06
C ALA A 361 12.15 27.33 4.54
N GLU A 362 12.58 28.33 3.78
CA GLU A 362 12.39 28.37 2.32
C GLU A 362 13.31 27.35 1.63
N SER A 363 14.57 27.29 2.04
CA SER A 363 15.54 26.29 1.59
C SER A 363 15.02 24.87 1.84
N HIS A 364 14.41 24.63 3.01
CA HIS A 364 13.81 23.34 3.33
C HIS A 364 12.56 23.04 2.48
N ARG A 365 11.68 24.03 2.27
CA ARG A 365 10.55 23.87 1.33
C ARG A 365 11.01 23.53 -0.08
N CYS A 366 12.01 24.25 -0.59
CA CYS A 366 12.58 24.00 -1.92
C CYS A 366 13.15 22.56 -2.04
N PHE A 367 13.84 22.09 -1.00
CA PHE A 367 14.31 20.72 -0.95
C PHE A 367 13.17 19.69 -0.88
N SER A 368 12.16 19.94 -0.04
CA SER A 368 10.95 19.12 0.03
C SER A 368 10.27 18.98 -1.33
N LYS A 369 10.17 20.09 -2.07
CA LYS A 369 9.62 20.13 -3.42
C LYS A 369 10.44 19.28 -4.40
N LYS A 370 11.77 19.40 -4.39
CA LYS A 370 12.66 18.57 -5.21
C LYS A 370 12.48 17.07 -4.95
N LEU A 371 12.31 16.68 -3.68
CA LEU A 371 12.03 15.29 -3.30
C LEU A 371 10.66 14.81 -3.78
N ALA A 372 9.62 15.65 -3.67
CA ALA A 372 8.31 15.33 -4.21
C ALA A 372 8.35 15.17 -5.74
N ASP A 373 9.06 16.05 -6.43
CA ASP A 373 9.24 15.98 -7.88
C ASP A 373 10.00 14.71 -8.30
N PHE A 374 11.04 14.32 -7.54
CA PHE A 374 11.74 13.05 -7.74
C PHE A 374 10.81 11.86 -7.51
N ALA A 375 10.03 11.83 -6.43
CA ALA A 375 9.10 10.73 -6.16
C ALA A 375 8.08 10.53 -7.29
N CYS A 376 7.64 11.62 -7.94
CA CYS A 376 6.81 11.59 -9.15
C CYS A 376 7.57 11.06 -10.37
N ARG A 377 8.78 11.55 -10.65
CA ARG A 377 9.61 11.06 -11.76
C ARG A 377 9.98 9.59 -11.59
N ALA A 378 10.31 9.15 -10.38
CA ALA A 378 10.65 7.78 -10.05
C ALA A 378 9.53 6.81 -10.45
N ARG A 379 8.26 7.16 -10.23
CA ARG A 379 7.11 6.34 -10.69
C ARG A 379 7.08 6.19 -12.20
N ASN A 380 7.37 7.26 -12.93
CA ASN A 380 7.41 7.23 -14.39
C ASN A 380 8.56 6.37 -14.91
N VAL A 381 9.74 6.47 -14.29
CA VAL A 381 10.89 5.60 -14.58
C VAL A 381 10.51 4.14 -14.35
N ILE A 382 9.99 3.81 -13.15
CA ILE A 382 9.56 2.44 -12.81
C ILE A 382 8.52 1.93 -13.81
N LYS A 383 7.52 2.75 -14.16
CA LYS A 383 6.50 2.43 -15.17
C LYS A 383 7.12 2.17 -16.55
N GLY A 384 8.09 2.99 -16.95
CA GLY A 384 8.84 2.86 -18.21
C GLY A 384 9.62 1.54 -18.30
N HIS A 385 10.05 1.00 -17.16
CA HIS A 385 10.71 -0.29 -17.03
C HIS A 385 9.77 -1.46 -16.73
N TYR A 386 8.46 -1.28 -16.96
CA TYR A 386 7.40 -2.27 -16.69
C TYR A 386 7.32 -2.71 -15.22
N GLY A 387 7.86 -1.89 -14.32
CA GLY A 387 7.81 -2.12 -12.89
C GLY A 387 6.51 -1.63 -12.26
N VAL A 388 6.28 -2.10 -11.05
CA VAL A 388 5.13 -1.76 -10.23
C VAL A 388 5.63 -1.07 -8.97
N THR A 389 5.30 0.20 -8.83
CA THR A 389 5.68 0.99 -7.65
C THR A 389 4.83 0.56 -6.46
N VAL A 390 5.47 0.19 -5.35
CA VAL A 390 4.80 -0.04 -4.07
C VAL A 390 4.66 1.28 -3.34
N TYR A 391 5.77 1.99 -3.17
CA TYR A 391 5.79 3.34 -2.62
C TYR A 391 6.99 4.12 -3.15
N THR A 392 6.80 5.43 -3.32
CA THR A 392 7.88 6.40 -3.53
C THR A 392 7.59 7.59 -2.63
N GLY A 393 8.38 7.74 -1.57
CA GLY A 393 8.16 8.73 -0.50
C GLY A 393 9.39 9.60 -0.35
N GLY A 394 9.42 10.73 -1.06
CA GLY A 394 10.61 11.57 -1.12
C GLY A 394 11.78 10.80 -1.72
N ASP A 395 12.75 10.43 -0.91
CA ASP A 395 13.97 9.70 -1.27
C ASP A 395 13.83 8.17 -1.22
N ASP A 396 12.90 7.64 -0.44
CA ASP A 396 12.69 6.20 -0.32
C ASP A 396 11.85 5.63 -1.48
N VAL A 397 12.31 4.54 -2.08
CA VAL A 397 11.63 3.86 -3.19
C VAL A 397 11.56 2.36 -2.93
N LEU A 398 10.36 1.78 -3.09
CA LEU A 398 10.16 0.33 -3.18
C LEU A 398 9.34 -0.02 -4.42
N ALA A 399 9.86 -0.92 -5.25
CA ALA A 399 9.21 -1.35 -6.47
C ALA A 399 9.46 -2.84 -6.78
N PHE A 400 8.52 -3.44 -7.50
CA PHE A 400 8.68 -4.76 -8.11
C PHE A 400 8.99 -4.59 -9.59
N LEU A 401 10.07 -5.21 -10.07
CA LEU A 401 10.54 -5.06 -11.44
C LEU A 401 10.72 -6.43 -12.12
N PRO A 402 10.44 -6.52 -13.44
CA PRO A 402 10.89 -7.65 -14.24
C PRO A 402 12.43 -7.77 -14.18
N LEU A 403 12.94 -9.00 -14.19
CA LEU A 403 14.39 -9.22 -14.06
C LEU A 403 15.23 -8.58 -15.17
N ASP A 404 14.70 -8.53 -16.40
CA ASP A 404 15.43 -8.02 -17.56
C ASP A 404 15.59 -6.49 -17.55
N THR A 405 14.73 -5.76 -16.84
CA THR A 405 14.76 -4.28 -16.76
C THR A 405 15.22 -3.75 -15.40
N ALA A 406 15.33 -4.61 -14.38
CA ALA A 406 15.60 -4.19 -13.01
C ALA A 406 16.89 -3.36 -12.83
N LEU A 407 17.99 -3.77 -13.47
CA LEU A 407 19.27 -3.07 -13.35
C LEU A 407 19.28 -1.73 -14.07
N ASP A 408 18.62 -1.63 -15.22
CA ASP A 408 18.53 -0.39 -15.98
C ASP A 408 17.62 0.62 -15.28
N CYS A 409 16.49 0.15 -14.74
CA CYS A 409 15.64 0.95 -13.86
C CYS A 409 16.42 1.51 -12.66
N ALA A 410 17.22 0.68 -11.98
CA ALA A 410 18.03 1.13 -10.85
C ALA A 410 19.07 2.21 -11.24
N ARG A 411 19.69 2.08 -12.42
CA ARG A 411 20.64 3.09 -12.94
C ARG A 411 19.95 4.40 -13.30
N GLU A 412 18.78 4.33 -13.92
CA GLU A 412 18.00 5.49 -14.30
C GLU A 412 17.48 6.24 -13.07
N LEU A 413 16.93 5.52 -12.08
CA LEU A 413 16.51 6.10 -10.80
C LEU A 413 17.66 6.81 -10.08
N ARG A 414 18.85 6.21 -10.05
CA ARG A 414 20.05 6.86 -9.49
C ARG A 414 20.41 8.14 -10.24
N SER A 415 20.30 8.12 -11.56
CA SER A 415 20.63 9.27 -12.41
C SER A 415 19.63 10.42 -12.18
N GLU A 416 18.34 10.10 -12.14
CA GLU A 416 17.26 11.03 -11.81
C GLU A 416 17.42 11.64 -10.41
N PHE A 417 17.78 10.84 -9.42
CA PHE A 417 18.04 11.33 -8.06
C PHE A 417 19.22 12.30 -8.03
N GLY A 418 20.30 12.03 -8.79
CA GLY A 418 21.47 12.89 -8.88
C GLY A 418 21.23 14.25 -9.56
N ILE A 419 20.17 14.38 -10.36
CA ILE A 419 19.76 15.64 -11.00
C ILE A 419 18.87 16.49 -10.08
N SER A 420 18.30 15.88 -9.04
CA SER A 420 17.21 16.44 -8.22
C SER A 420 17.64 17.51 -7.22
#